data_AF-A0A122ILH0-F1
#
_entry.id   AF-A0A122ILH0-F1
#
_cell.length_a   1.000
_cell.length_b   1.000
_cell.length_c   1.000
_cell.angle_alpha   90.00
_cell.angle_beta   90.00
_cell.angle_gamma   90.00
#
_symmetry.space_group_name_H-M   'P 1'
#
loop_
_entity.id
_entity.type
_entity.pdbx_description
1 polymer ?
#
loop_
_entity_poly.entity_id
_entity_poly.type
_entity_poly.pdbx_seq_one_letter_code
_entity_poly.pdbx_strand_id
1 'polypeptide(L)'
;MKGIILIGYLLFIACLNYLYVQGAYFYVKEGVEKCFVENVTKNVIIVSLYDNYGTKELKCLINVKDKNGLVLYTHDVSQMSKGKISYMAKSSGLHYICILCPSNNWFKDTSIKWNFSIEVGGADIDINNTAKKSELSATLNTLQNLKKKFNSMKSHHAHQKVIADNMHEHNKNVHKSMIYCYIIEIIILIIITGYSIMHLKNYFKANKLM
;
A
#
# COMPACT_ATOMS: atom_id res chain seq x y z
N MET A 1 -1.68 39.75 -21.16
CA MET A 1 -1.53 39.53 -19.70
C MET A 1 -2.53 38.52 -19.14
N LYS A 2 -3.85 38.63 -19.39
CA LYS A 2 -4.87 37.66 -18.92
C LYS A 2 -4.67 36.22 -19.42
N GLY A 3 -4.22 36.03 -20.67
CA GLY A 3 -4.00 34.69 -21.24
C GLY A 3 -2.88 33.89 -20.56
N ILE A 4 -1.82 34.54 -20.10
CA ILE A 4 -0.67 33.87 -19.45
C ILE A 4 -1.05 33.36 -18.05
N ILE A 5 -1.87 34.13 -17.32
CA ILE A 5 -2.40 33.73 -16.00
C ILE A 5 -3.34 32.53 -16.15
N LEU A 6 -4.17 32.52 -17.20
CA LEU A 6 -5.09 31.41 -17.48
C LEU A 6 -4.33 30.11 -17.83
N ILE A 7 -3.24 30.23 -18.60
CA ILE A 7 -2.36 29.10 -18.94
C ILE A 7 -1.65 28.55 -17.70
N GLY A 8 -1.16 29.42 -16.81
CA GLY A 8 -0.56 29.00 -15.53
C GLY A 8 -1.56 28.25 -14.64
N TYR A 9 -2.80 28.71 -14.56
CA TYR A 9 -3.86 28.05 -13.79
C TYR A 9 -4.24 26.69 -14.37
N LEU A 10 -4.31 26.58 -15.70
CA LEU A 10 -4.56 25.31 -16.41
C LEU A 10 -3.43 24.29 -16.17
N LEU A 11 -2.17 24.74 -16.18
CA LEU A 11 -1.02 23.88 -15.88
C LEU A 11 -1.01 23.40 -14.43
N PHE A 12 -1.38 24.26 -13.47
CA PHE A 12 -1.48 23.88 -12.06
C PHE A 12 -2.56 22.83 -11.81
N ILE A 13 -3.74 22.99 -12.44
CA ILE A 13 -4.81 21.98 -12.38
C ILE A 13 -4.38 20.67 -13.04
N ALA A 14 -3.64 20.71 -14.15
CA ALA A 14 -3.12 19.52 -14.80
C ALA A 14 -2.13 18.76 -13.90
N CYS A 15 -1.26 19.45 -13.16
CA CYS A 15 -0.35 18.84 -12.19
C CYS A 15 -1.07 18.20 -11.00
N LEU A 16 -2.15 18.81 -10.49
CA LEU A 16 -2.93 18.23 -9.38
C LEU A 16 -3.60 16.90 -9.76
N ASN A 17 -3.95 16.69 -11.03
CA ASN A 17 -4.52 15.43 -11.51
C ASN A 17 -3.49 14.28 -11.59
N TYR A 18 -2.19 14.59 -11.63
CA TYR A 18 -1.13 13.57 -11.64
C TYR A 18 -0.88 12.93 -10.26
N LEU A 19 -1.47 13.46 -9.19
CA LEU A 19 -1.32 12.94 -7.83
C LEU A 19 -2.33 11.84 -7.46
N TYR A 20 -3.13 11.34 -8.40
CA TYR A 20 -3.99 10.19 -8.15
C TYR A 20 -3.15 8.92 -7.97
N VAL A 21 -2.79 8.65 -6.71
CA VAL A 21 -2.19 7.37 -6.31
C VAL A 21 -3.31 6.33 -6.28
N GLN A 22 -3.42 5.53 -7.34
CA GLN A 22 -4.23 4.30 -7.31
C GLN A 22 -3.53 3.26 -6.44
N GLY A 23 -4.30 2.59 -5.58
CA GLY A 23 -3.80 1.49 -4.73
C GLY A 23 -3.12 0.39 -5.55
N ALA A 24 -2.20 -0.35 -4.92
CA ALA A 24 -1.44 -1.40 -5.59
C ALA A 24 -2.36 -2.52 -6.07
N TYR A 25 -2.41 -2.71 -7.40
CA TYR A 25 -3.07 -3.83 -8.06
C TYR A 25 -2.05 -4.63 -8.85
N PHE A 26 -2.32 -5.91 -9.05
CA PHE A 26 -1.50 -6.78 -9.89
C PHE A 26 -2.36 -7.78 -10.63
N TYR A 27 -1.76 -8.38 -11.66
CA TYR A 27 -2.40 -9.39 -12.47
C TYR A 27 -1.89 -10.79 -12.10
N VAL A 28 -2.81 -11.74 -11.96
CA VAL A 28 -2.56 -13.17 -11.78
C VAL A 28 -3.00 -13.87 -13.05
N LYS A 29 -2.10 -14.60 -13.72
CA LYS A 29 -2.44 -15.39 -14.91
C LYS A 29 -3.03 -16.74 -14.49
N GLU A 30 -3.98 -17.24 -15.27
CA GLU A 30 -4.48 -18.61 -15.08
C GLU A 30 -3.36 -19.66 -15.12
N GLY A 31 -3.43 -20.66 -14.24
CA GLY A 31 -2.47 -21.74 -14.11
C GLY A 31 -1.11 -21.33 -13.53
N VAL A 32 -0.89 -20.05 -13.23
CA VAL A 32 0.34 -19.54 -12.63
C VAL A 32 0.05 -19.08 -11.20
N GLU A 33 0.77 -19.64 -10.25
CA GLU A 33 0.67 -19.23 -8.85
C GLU A 33 1.50 -17.96 -8.60
N LYS A 34 0.91 -16.98 -7.91
CA LYS A 34 1.63 -15.81 -7.39
C LYS A 34 1.65 -15.82 -5.88
N CYS A 35 2.84 -15.81 -5.29
CA CYS A 35 3.02 -15.89 -3.84
C CYS A 35 3.66 -14.63 -3.26
N PHE A 36 3.18 -14.24 -2.08
CA PHE A 36 3.75 -13.22 -1.21
C PHE A 36 4.38 -13.92 0.00
N VAL A 37 5.56 -13.49 0.41
CA VAL A 37 6.33 -14.16 1.47
C VAL A 37 6.37 -13.28 2.70
N GLU A 38 5.92 -13.81 3.83
CA GLU A 38 5.94 -13.14 5.12
C GLU A 38 6.71 -13.96 6.15
N ASN A 39 7.58 -13.30 6.92
CA ASN A 39 8.26 -13.96 8.04
C ASN A 39 7.46 -13.73 9.32
N VAL A 40 6.82 -14.77 9.82
CA VAL A 40 5.82 -14.68 10.89
C VAL A 40 6.23 -15.54 12.08
N THR A 41 6.00 -15.06 13.30
CA THR A 41 6.26 -15.85 14.52
C THR A 41 5.07 -16.74 14.87
N LYS A 42 5.32 -17.82 15.63
CA LYS A 42 4.26 -18.71 16.11
C LYS A 42 3.18 -17.96 16.88
N ASN A 43 1.92 -18.35 16.65
CA ASN A 43 0.70 -17.78 17.22
C ASN A 43 0.39 -16.34 16.78
N VAL A 44 1.03 -15.83 15.73
CA VAL A 44 0.64 -14.57 15.10
C VAL A 44 -0.37 -14.81 13.98
N ILE A 45 -1.34 -13.91 13.85
CA ILE A 45 -2.37 -13.99 12.81
C ILE A 45 -1.91 -13.24 11.57
N ILE A 46 -2.05 -13.90 10.43
CA ILE A 46 -1.93 -13.35 9.09
C ILE A 46 -3.35 -13.06 8.60
N VAL A 47 -3.65 -11.79 8.38
CA VAL A 47 -4.90 -11.33 7.80
C VAL A 47 -4.65 -11.02 6.33
N SER A 48 -5.49 -11.52 5.43
CA SER A 48 -5.40 -11.15 4.02
C SER A 48 -6.74 -10.63 3.51
N LEU A 49 -6.73 -9.40 3.02
CA LEU A 49 -7.86 -8.75 2.35
C LEU A 49 -7.67 -8.93 0.85
N TYR A 50 -8.71 -9.39 0.17
CA TYR A 50 -8.66 -9.62 -1.26
C TYR A 50 -9.87 -8.99 -1.96
N ASP A 51 -9.63 -8.49 -3.17
CA ASP A 51 -10.65 -8.03 -4.11
C ASP A 51 -10.23 -8.47 -5.53
N ASN A 52 -10.97 -9.44 -6.07
CA ASN A 52 -10.74 -10.07 -7.36
C ASN A 52 -11.72 -9.50 -8.39
N TYR A 53 -11.21 -8.93 -9.47
CA TYR A 53 -12.00 -8.34 -10.57
C TYR A 53 -12.21 -9.32 -11.75
N GLY A 54 -11.99 -10.61 -11.53
CA GLY A 54 -12.20 -11.69 -12.51
C GLY A 54 -13.67 -12.05 -12.73
N THR A 55 -13.93 -12.89 -13.73
CA THR A 55 -15.27 -13.42 -14.01
C THR A 55 -15.67 -14.49 -12.99
N LYS A 56 -16.98 -14.62 -12.72
CA LYS A 56 -17.51 -15.60 -11.76
C LYS A 56 -17.27 -17.07 -12.14
N GLU A 57 -16.95 -17.33 -13.40
CA GLU A 57 -16.69 -18.67 -13.94
C GLU A 57 -15.28 -19.18 -13.58
N LEU A 58 -14.36 -18.26 -13.28
CA LEU A 58 -12.98 -18.58 -12.93
C LEU A 58 -12.87 -18.89 -11.45
N LYS A 59 -12.48 -20.12 -11.14
CA LYS A 59 -12.20 -20.54 -9.77
C LYS A 59 -10.78 -20.13 -9.39
N CYS A 60 -10.65 -19.45 -8.26
CA CYS A 60 -9.35 -19.07 -7.71
C CYS A 60 -9.27 -19.46 -6.23
N LEU A 61 -8.07 -19.78 -5.78
CA LEU A 61 -7.76 -20.24 -4.44
C LEU A 61 -6.69 -19.35 -3.84
N ILE A 62 -6.85 -19.01 -2.55
CA ILE A 62 -5.80 -18.41 -1.73
C ILE A 62 -5.26 -19.49 -0.79
N ASN A 63 -3.99 -19.84 -0.94
CA ASN A 63 -3.31 -20.86 -0.15
C ASN A 63 -2.27 -20.21 0.77
N VAL A 64 -2.24 -20.61 2.04
CA VAL A 64 -1.14 -20.29 2.95
C VAL A 64 -0.25 -21.52 3.06
N LYS A 65 1.02 -21.40 2.71
CA LYS A 65 2.00 -22.48 2.72
C LYS A 65 3.12 -22.22 3.73
N ASP A 66 3.76 -23.28 4.23
CA ASP A 66 4.97 -23.18 5.03
C ASP A 66 6.23 -22.99 4.15
N LYS A 67 7.40 -22.90 4.79
CA LYS A 67 8.70 -22.83 4.12
C LYS A 67 9.06 -24.04 3.23
N ASN A 68 8.39 -25.17 3.41
CA ASN A 68 8.60 -26.39 2.64
C ASN A 68 7.58 -26.49 1.48
N GLY A 69 6.68 -25.51 1.33
CA GLY A 69 5.62 -25.51 0.32
C GLY A 69 4.39 -26.34 0.70
N LEU A 70 4.30 -26.83 1.95
CA LEU A 70 3.11 -27.55 2.43
C LEU A 70 1.96 -26.57 2.61
N VAL A 71 0.81 -26.85 2.00
CA VAL A 71 -0.41 -26.05 2.15
C VAL A 71 -0.99 -26.25 3.55
N LEU A 72 -1.00 -25.18 4.35
CA LEU A 72 -1.49 -25.16 5.72
C LEU A 72 -2.96 -24.72 5.82
N TYR A 73 -3.41 -23.90 4.85
CA TYR A 73 -4.76 -23.37 4.77
C TYR A 73 -5.10 -23.04 3.31
N THR A 74 -6.35 -23.26 2.92
CA THR A 74 -6.89 -22.94 1.58
C THR A 74 -8.23 -22.26 1.73
N HIS A 75 -8.42 -21.17 1.00
CA HIS A 75 -9.68 -20.44 0.91
C HIS A 75 -10.11 -20.33 -0.55
N ASP A 76 -11.35 -20.71 -0.83
CA ASP A 76 -11.96 -20.58 -2.15
C ASP A 76 -12.60 -19.21 -2.31
N VAL A 77 -12.18 -18.46 -3.34
CA VAL A 77 -12.72 -17.11 -3.63
C VAL A 77 -13.79 -17.11 -4.73
N SER A 78 -14.17 -18.28 -5.25
CA SER A 78 -15.10 -18.37 -6.40
C SER A 78 -16.50 -17.83 -6.09
N GLN A 79 -16.93 -17.91 -4.82
CA GLN A 79 -18.26 -17.46 -4.40
C GLN A 79 -18.33 -15.97 -4.07
N MET A 80 -17.22 -15.39 -3.61
CA MET A 80 -17.13 -14.00 -3.18
C MET A 80 -15.89 -13.35 -3.77
N SER A 81 -16.08 -12.38 -4.65
CA SER A 81 -15.00 -11.64 -5.32
C SER A 81 -14.17 -10.80 -4.34
N LYS A 82 -14.76 -10.37 -3.23
CA LYS A 82 -14.10 -9.56 -2.20
C LYS A 82 -14.31 -10.16 -0.81
N GLY A 83 -13.26 -10.19 0.00
CA GLY A 83 -13.34 -10.76 1.34
C GLY A 83 -12.10 -10.56 2.20
N LYS A 84 -12.17 -11.11 3.42
CA LYS A 84 -11.10 -11.12 4.42
C LYS A 84 -10.88 -12.55 4.88
N ILE A 85 -9.64 -13.03 4.83
CA ILE A 85 -9.23 -14.30 5.41
C ILE A 85 -8.29 -14.05 6.59
N SER A 86 -8.26 -14.99 7.54
CA SER A 86 -7.38 -14.91 8.70
C SER A 86 -6.82 -16.29 9.03
N TYR A 87 -5.51 -16.40 9.12
CA TYR A 87 -4.80 -17.63 9.43
C TYR A 87 -3.87 -17.43 10.61
N MET A 88 -3.92 -18.31 11.61
CA MET A 88 -3.03 -18.28 12.76
C MET A 88 -1.79 -19.16 12.51
N ALA A 89 -0.60 -18.55 12.52
CA ALA A 89 0.66 -19.23 12.28
C ALA A 89 0.94 -20.28 13.37
N LYS A 90 1.06 -21.55 12.98
CA LYS A 90 1.36 -22.67 13.91
C LYS A 90 2.83 -22.79 14.28
N SER A 91 3.72 -22.23 13.44
CA SER A 91 5.16 -22.27 13.59
C SER A 91 5.79 -20.93 13.25
N SER A 92 7.01 -20.67 13.70
CA SER A 92 7.75 -19.45 13.36
C SER A 92 8.54 -19.67 12.06
N GLY A 93 8.53 -18.69 11.15
CA GLY A 93 9.31 -18.70 9.93
C GLY A 93 8.55 -18.14 8.73
N LEU A 94 9.06 -18.46 7.54
CA LEU A 94 8.49 -18.02 6.26
C LEU A 94 7.15 -18.71 6.00
N HIS A 95 6.14 -17.90 5.73
CA HIS A 95 4.83 -18.30 5.23
C HIS A 95 4.62 -17.70 3.86
N TYR A 96 4.06 -18.48 2.94
CA TYR A 96 3.80 -18.08 1.57
C TYR A 96 2.30 -17.97 1.38
N ILE A 97 1.81 -16.77 1.08
CA ILE A 97 0.41 -16.50 0.80
C ILE A 97 0.27 -16.44 -0.72
N CYS A 98 -0.31 -17.48 -1.30
CA CYS A 98 -0.31 -17.71 -2.73
C CYS A 98 -1.72 -17.63 -3.32
N ILE A 99 -1.85 -16.98 -4.46
CA ILE A 99 -3.07 -16.93 -5.27
C ILE A 99 -2.85 -17.84 -6.47
N LEU A 100 -3.75 -18.81 -6.65
CA LEU A 100 -3.75 -19.74 -7.78
C LEU A 100 -5.14 -19.79 -8.39
N CYS A 101 -5.24 -19.54 -9.69
CA CYS A 101 -6.45 -19.74 -10.46
C CYS A 101 -6.24 -20.92 -11.40
N PRO A 102 -6.72 -22.14 -11.05
CA PRO A 102 -6.59 -23.30 -11.92
C PRO A 102 -7.23 -23.03 -13.29
N SER A 103 -6.53 -23.36 -14.36
CA SER A 103 -7.06 -23.22 -15.71
C SER A 103 -7.73 -24.51 -16.15
N ASN A 104 -8.94 -24.41 -16.68
CA ASN A 104 -9.66 -25.54 -17.31
C ASN A 104 -9.47 -25.57 -18.84
N ASN A 105 -8.94 -24.51 -19.45
CA ASN A 105 -8.77 -24.42 -20.90
C ASN A 105 -7.30 -24.60 -21.31
N TRP A 106 -7.09 -25.23 -22.46
CA TRP A 106 -5.75 -25.46 -23.01
C TRP A 106 -5.11 -24.19 -23.60
N PHE A 107 -5.94 -23.20 -23.95
CA PHE A 107 -5.50 -21.87 -24.37
C PHE A 107 -5.47 -20.91 -23.15
N LYS A 108 -4.26 -20.69 -22.61
CA LYS A 108 -4.03 -19.98 -21.35
C LYS A 108 -3.52 -18.56 -21.57
N ASP A 109 -4.39 -17.57 -21.66
CA ASP A 109 -3.93 -16.16 -21.61
C ASP A 109 -4.84 -15.20 -20.84
N THR A 110 -5.80 -15.69 -20.06
CA THR A 110 -6.58 -14.80 -19.19
C THR A 110 -5.73 -14.37 -17.99
N SER A 111 -5.56 -13.05 -17.84
CA SER A 111 -4.97 -12.44 -16.66
C SER A 111 -6.04 -11.73 -15.84
N ILE A 112 -6.10 -12.04 -14.55
CA ILE A 112 -7.11 -11.53 -13.64
C ILE A 112 -6.50 -10.42 -12.79
N LYS A 113 -7.19 -9.29 -12.64
CA LYS A 113 -6.77 -8.18 -11.78
C LYS A 113 -7.15 -8.46 -10.33
N TRP A 114 -6.19 -8.25 -9.42
CA TRP A 114 -6.35 -8.42 -7.98
C TRP A 114 -5.87 -7.19 -7.23
N ASN A 115 -6.63 -6.80 -6.20
CA ASN A 115 -6.10 -6.04 -5.08
C ASN A 115 -5.93 -6.98 -3.89
N PHE A 116 -4.76 -6.99 -3.30
CA PHE A 116 -4.42 -7.88 -2.20
C PHE A 116 -3.64 -7.12 -1.14
N SER A 117 -4.07 -7.21 0.11
CA SER A 117 -3.38 -6.64 1.27
C SER A 117 -3.16 -7.72 2.31
N ILE A 118 -1.95 -7.76 2.88
CA ILE A 118 -1.57 -8.72 3.91
C ILE A 118 -1.16 -7.92 5.14
N GLU A 119 -1.76 -8.25 6.27
CA GLU A 119 -1.47 -7.65 7.57
C GLU A 119 -1.04 -8.76 8.52
N VAL A 120 0.17 -8.63 9.06
CA VAL A 120 0.75 -9.59 10.02
C VAL A 120 0.72 -8.97 11.40
N GLY A 121 0.02 -9.63 12.33
CA GLY A 121 -0.12 -9.15 13.70
C GLY A 121 -1.38 -8.30 13.90
N GLY A 122 -2.29 -8.87 14.69
CA GLY A 122 -3.30 -8.14 15.46
C GLY A 122 -4.14 -7.12 14.70
N ALA A 123 -4.88 -7.54 13.67
CA ALA A 123 -6.19 -6.92 13.46
C ALA A 123 -7.03 -7.27 14.70
N ASP A 124 -7.62 -6.26 15.34
CA ASP A 124 -8.46 -6.38 16.54
C ASP A 124 -9.41 -7.58 16.41
N ILE A 125 -9.04 -8.68 17.07
CA ILE A 125 -9.94 -9.79 17.28
C ILE A 125 -10.81 -9.31 18.43
N ASP A 126 -12.12 -9.17 18.20
CA ASP A 126 -13.08 -8.88 19.27
C ASP A 126 -12.98 -9.97 20.37
N ILE A 127 -12.24 -9.68 21.43
CA ILE A 127 -12.07 -10.52 22.63
C ILE A 127 -13.36 -10.56 23.46
N ASN A 128 -14.44 -9.91 23.02
CA ASN A 128 -15.72 -9.91 23.73
C ASN A 128 -16.42 -11.28 23.78
N ASN A 129 -15.92 -12.31 23.08
CA ASN A 129 -16.55 -13.63 23.02
C ASN A 129 -15.76 -14.78 23.68
N THR A 130 -14.69 -14.53 24.44
CA THR A 130 -14.04 -15.61 25.22
C THR A 130 -14.17 -15.40 26.73
N ALA A 131 -15.11 -16.18 27.26
CA ALA A 131 -15.54 -16.35 28.63
C ALA A 131 -14.46 -16.38 29.73
N LYS A 132 -14.88 -15.83 30.88
CA LYS A 132 -14.64 -16.28 32.27
C LYS A 132 -13.18 -16.51 32.69
N LYS A 133 -12.68 -15.57 33.49
CA LYS A 133 -11.91 -15.92 34.69
C LYS A 133 -12.32 -14.98 35.83
N SER A 134 -13.19 -15.51 36.68
CA SER A 134 -13.53 -14.98 38.00
C SER A 134 -12.28 -14.87 38.87
N GLU A 135 -12.28 -13.84 39.72
CA GLU A 135 -11.34 -13.60 40.83
C GLU A 135 -9.85 -13.56 40.48
N LEU A 136 -9.36 -12.35 40.17
CA LEU A 136 -8.09 -11.92 40.75
C LEU A 136 -8.08 -10.40 40.92
N SER A 137 -7.88 -9.99 42.18
CA SER A 137 -7.70 -8.64 42.73
C SER A 137 -7.36 -7.52 41.74
N ALA A 138 -8.13 -6.44 41.79
CA ALA A 138 -8.06 -5.26 40.92
C ALA A 138 -6.66 -4.59 40.79
N THR A 139 -5.74 -4.84 41.73
CA THR A 139 -4.42 -4.18 41.78
C THR A 139 -3.35 -4.87 40.91
N LEU A 140 -3.43 -6.19 40.69
CA LEU A 140 -2.49 -6.92 39.82
C LEU A 140 -2.82 -6.75 38.33
N ASN A 141 -4.10 -6.55 38.01
CA ASN A 141 -4.56 -6.36 36.64
C ASN A 141 -4.03 -5.05 36.03
N THR A 142 -3.87 -3.99 36.81
CA THR A 142 -3.33 -2.71 36.31
C THR A 142 -1.84 -2.82 35.97
N LEU A 143 -1.03 -3.49 36.81
CA LEU A 143 0.37 -3.74 36.53
C LEU A 143 0.58 -4.69 35.35
N GLN A 144 -0.23 -5.75 35.24
CA GLN A 144 -0.18 -6.65 34.10
C GLN A 144 -0.68 -5.97 32.82
N ASN A 145 -1.70 -5.11 32.89
CA ASN A 145 -2.17 -4.34 31.75
C ASN A 145 -1.15 -3.29 31.32
N LEU A 146 -0.45 -2.63 32.23
CA LEU A 146 0.63 -1.70 31.91
C LEU A 146 1.85 -2.42 31.34
N LYS A 147 2.22 -3.59 31.89
CA LYS A 147 3.30 -4.43 31.34
C LYS A 147 2.96 -4.97 29.95
N LYS A 148 1.71 -5.38 29.73
CA LYS A 148 1.21 -5.81 28.41
C LYS A 148 1.16 -4.64 27.41
N LYS A 149 0.68 -3.46 27.83
CA LYS A 149 0.70 -2.24 27.01
C LYS A 149 2.13 -1.79 26.67
N PHE A 150 3.05 -1.83 27.63
CA PHE A 150 4.44 -1.46 27.43
C PHE A 150 5.20 -2.45 26.53
N ASN A 151 4.99 -3.76 26.70
CA ASN A 151 5.58 -4.76 25.81
C ASN A 151 5.02 -4.67 24.37
N SER A 152 3.71 -4.39 24.24
CA SER A 152 3.09 -4.13 22.93
C SER A 152 3.70 -2.88 22.27
N MET A 153 3.90 -1.81 23.04
CA MET A 153 4.51 -0.55 22.56
C MET A 153 5.99 -0.72 22.19
N LYS A 154 6.78 -1.47 22.97
CA LYS A 154 8.20 -1.75 22.69
C LYS A 154 8.39 -2.57 21.40
N SER A 155 7.51 -3.55 21.15
CA SER A 155 7.50 -4.30 19.89
C SER A 155 7.19 -3.39 18.70
N HIS A 156 6.29 -2.42 18.90
CA HIS A 156 5.91 -1.44 17.88
C HIS A 156 7.06 -0.47 17.55
N HIS A 157 7.81 0.02 18.55
CA HIS A 157 8.96 0.92 18.33
C HIS A 157 10.16 0.25 17.65
N ALA A 158 10.41 -1.04 17.88
CA ALA A 158 11.50 -1.77 17.21
C ALA A 158 11.22 -2.01 15.72
N HIS A 159 9.97 -2.33 15.36
CA HIS A 159 9.57 -2.45 13.95
C HIS A 159 9.53 -1.10 13.24
N GLN A 160 9.05 -0.02 13.90
CA GLN A 160 9.08 1.32 13.31
C GLN A 160 10.50 1.82 13.05
N LYS A 161 11.49 1.42 13.85
CA LYS A 161 12.90 1.76 13.62
C LYS A 161 13.46 1.08 12.36
N VAL A 162 13.17 -0.21 12.15
CA VAL A 162 13.60 -0.95 10.95
C VAL A 162 12.91 -0.42 9.69
N ILE A 163 11.62 -0.04 9.79
CA ILE A 163 10.91 0.62 8.69
C ILE A 163 11.50 2.01 8.42
N ALA A 164 11.86 2.79 9.45
CA ALA A 164 12.49 4.09 9.30
C ALA A 164 13.89 4.00 8.65
N ASP A 165 14.68 2.99 9.03
CA ASP A 165 16.00 2.72 8.43
C ASP A 165 15.86 2.32 6.94
N ASN A 166 14.85 1.51 6.60
CA ASN A 166 14.53 1.14 5.20
C ASN A 166 13.89 2.29 4.40
N MET A 167 13.11 3.17 5.04
CA MET A 167 12.56 4.39 4.44
C MET A 167 13.68 5.35 4.03
N HIS A 168 14.83 5.31 4.71
CA HIS A 168 15.98 6.15 4.41
C HIS A 168 16.60 5.85 3.02
N GLU A 169 16.49 4.60 2.56
CA GLU A 169 16.96 4.18 1.24
C GLU A 169 15.90 4.41 0.14
N HIS A 170 14.62 4.21 0.46
CA HIS A 170 13.50 4.49 -0.45
C HIS A 170 13.27 5.99 -0.72
N ASN A 171 13.65 6.87 0.21
CA ASN A 171 13.58 8.32 0.01
C ASN A 171 14.50 8.80 -1.14
N LYS A 172 15.57 8.06 -1.46
CA LYS A 172 16.56 8.47 -2.46
C LYS A 172 16.04 8.44 -3.91
N ASN A 173 15.00 7.64 -4.20
CA ASN A 173 14.45 7.49 -5.56
C ASN A 173 13.12 8.22 -5.77
N VAL A 174 12.33 8.46 -4.72
CA VAL A 174 11.12 9.29 -4.80
C VAL A 174 11.49 10.78 -4.88
N HIS A 175 12.57 11.19 -4.22
CA HIS A 175 13.00 12.59 -4.18
C HIS A 175 13.68 13.07 -5.48
N LYS A 176 14.28 12.18 -6.27
CA LYS A 176 15.00 12.56 -7.51
C LYS A 176 14.06 13.05 -8.61
N SER A 177 12.93 12.39 -8.79
CA SER A 177 11.95 12.80 -9.82
C SER A 177 11.26 14.11 -9.43
N MET A 178 11.00 14.33 -8.13
CA MET A 178 10.40 15.58 -7.64
C MET A 178 11.35 16.77 -7.76
N ILE A 179 12.65 16.59 -7.47
CA ILE A 179 13.65 17.64 -7.64
C ILE A 179 13.73 18.11 -9.10
N TYR A 180 13.63 17.19 -10.07
CA TYR A 180 13.67 17.56 -11.49
C TYR A 180 12.47 18.43 -11.90
N CYS A 181 11.28 18.15 -11.37
CA CYS A 181 10.10 18.99 -11.57
C CYS A 181 10.29 20.41 -11.01
N TYR A 182 10.85 20.55 -9.79
CA TYR A 182 11.13 21.87 -9.20
C TYR A 182 12.18 22.67 -9.98
N ILE A 183 13.20 22.01 -10.52
CA ILE A 183 14.21 22.67 -11.35
C ILE A 183 13.57 23.23 -12.64
N ILE A 184 12.72 22.44 -13.30
CA ILE A 184 11.99 22.90 -14.49
C ILE A 184 11.08 24.07 -14.16
N GLU A 185 10.37 24.03 -13.04
CA GLU A 185 9.48 25.10 -12.58
C GLU A 185 10.24 26.43 -12.40
N ILE A 186 11.40 26.39 -11.74
CA ILE A 186 12.26 27.57 -11.53
C ILE A 186 12.72 28.16 -12.88
N ILE A 187 13.11 27.32 -13.85
CA ILE A 187 13.53 27.77 -15.18
C ILE A 187 12.37 28.47 -15.90
N ILE A 188 11.16 27.90 -15.85
CA ILE A 188 9.97 28.50 -16.47
C ILE A 188 9.66 29.87 -15.84
N LEU A 189 9.75 30.00 -14.52
CA LEU A 189 9.54 31.28 -13.82
C LEU A 189 10.54 32.36 -14.25
N ILE A 190 11.82 32.00 -14.42
CA ILE A 190 12.85 32.93 -14.90
C ILE A 190 12.54 33.41 -16.32
N ILE A 191 12.11 32.52 -17.22
CA ILE A 191 11.76 32.87 -18.60
C ILE A 191 10.55 33.81 -18.63
N ILE A 192 9.50 33.50 -17.86
CA ILE A 192 8.26 34.31 -17.82
C ILE A 192 8.55 35.70 -17.24
N THR A 193 9.33 35.79 -16.17
CA THR A 193 9.67 37.08 -15.54
C THR A 193 10.55 37.92 -16.46
N GLY A 194 11.56 37.34 -17.11
CA GLY A 194 12.36 38.02 -18.12
C GLY A 194 11.53 38.54 -19.29
N TYR A 195 10.64 37.70 -19.83
CA TYR A 195 9.73 38.10 -20.90
C TYR A 195 8.78 39.24 -20.46
N SER A 196 8.26 39.16 -19.23
CA SER A 196 7.38 40.18 -18.65
C SER A 196 8.07 41.53 -18.54
N ILE A 197 9.33 41.56 -18.08
CA ILE A 197 10.13 42.80 -17.96
C ILE A 197 10.42 43.38 -19.36
N MET A 198 10.79 42.55 -20.34
CA MET A 198 11.04 43.01 -21.70
C MET A 198 9.78 43.60 -22.34
N HIS A 199 8.64 42.91 -22.19
CA HIS A 199 7.36 43.39 -22.67
C HIS A 199 6.97 44.73 -22.02
N LEU A 200 7.17 44.86 -20.70
CA LEU A 200 6.88 46.11 -19.98
C LEU A 200 7.76 47.26 -20.50
N LYS A 201 9.06 47.02 -20.69
CA LYS A 201 10.00 48.01 -21.25
C LYS A 201 9.61 48.45 -22.66
N ASN A 202 9.23 47.51 -23.52
CA ASN A 202 8.79 47.82 -24.88
C ASN A 202 7.46 48.60 -24.89
N TYR A 203 6.55 48.27 -23.98
CA TYR A 203 5.29 48.99 -23.81
C TYR A 203 5.53 50.44 -23.33
N PHE A 204 6.42 50.66 -22.37
CA PHE A 204 6.79 52.01 -21.91
C PHE A 204 7.49 52.83 -23.00
N LYS A 205 8.35 52.18 -23.80
CA LYS A 205 9.04 52.84 -24.93
C LYS A 205 8.09 53.22 -26.07
N ALA A 206 7.08 52.38 -26.35
CA ALA A 206 6.08 52.64 -27.38
C ALA A 206 5.09 53.75 -26.98
N ASN A 207 4.76 53.85 -25.69
CA ASN A 207 3.78 54.81 -25.19
C ASN A 207 4.37 56.12 -24.65
N LYS A 208 5.70 56.33 -24.75
CA LYS A 208 6.41 57.55 -24.30
C LYS A 208 5.97 58.04 -22.91
N LEU A 209 5.90 57.13 -21.94
CA LEU A 209 5.61 57.46 -20.53
C LEU A 209 6.88 57.70 -19.69
N MET A 210 8.03 57.85 -20.35
CA MET A 210 9.25 58.51 -19.90
C MET A 210 9.83 59.30 -21.06
#